data_AF-B0MK23-F1
#
_entry.id   AF-B0MK23-F1
#
_cell.length_a   1.000
_cell.length_b   1.000
_cell.length_c   1.000
_cell.angle_alpha   90.00
_cell.angle_beta   90.00
_cell.angle_gamma   90.00
#
_symmetry.space_group_name_H-M   'P 1'
#
loop_
_entity.id
_entity.type
_entity.pdbx_description
1 polymer ?
#
loop_
_entity_poly.entity_id
_entity_poly.type
_entity_poly.pdbx_seq_one_letter_code
_entity_poly.pdbx_strand_id
1 'polypeptide(L)' 'MNKDGFFCCTESDGSIPVKKKAGYAYAPFQRLGKLYDPETAMKAGTVFPELNITLDEYERGLYNGV' A
#
# COMPACT_ATOMS: atom_id res chain seq x y z
N MET A 1 -30.15 -3.92 -13.03
CA MET A 1 -29.18 -3.44 -12.02
C MET A 1 -27.87 -4.13 -12.30
N ASN A 2 -26.95 -3.41 -12.93
CA ASN A 2 -25.60 -3.85 -13.25
C ASN A 2 -24.74 -3.70 -11.98
N LYS A 3 -24.01 -4.76 -11.60
CA LYS A 3 -23.05 -4.78 -10.48
C LYS A 3 -21.69 -5.13 -11.05
N ASP A 4 -21.15 -4.27 -11.91
CA ASP A 4 -19.77 -4.35 -12.36
C ASP A 4 -18.86 -3.82 -11.25
N GLY A 5 -18.75 -4.64 -10.19
CA GLY A 5 -17.70 -4.49 -9.19
C GLY A 5 -16.38 -4.82 -9.88
N PHE A 6 -15.53 -3.81 -10.00
CA PHE A 6 -14.14 -3.87 -10.40
C PHE A 6 -13.38 -4.93 -9.58
N PHE A 7 -13.39 -6.18 -10.06
CA PHE A 7 -12.51 -7.25 -9.59
C PHE A 7 -11.45 -7.46 -10.68
N CYS A 8 -10.51 -6.51 -10.76
CA CYS A 8 -9.35 -6.65 -11.60
C CYS A 8 -8.42 -7.68 -10.95
N CYS A 9 -8.56 -8.97 -11.31
CA CYS A 9 -7.51 -10.00 -11.32
C CYS A 9 -8.14 -11.42 -11.41
N THR A 10 -8.73 -11.80 -12.53
CA THR A 10 -8.81 -13.23 -12.91
C THR A 10 -8.97 -13.38 -14.41
N GLU A 11 -7.89 -13.16 -15.14
CA GLU A 11 -7.69 -13.79 -16.45
C GLU A 11 -6.57 -14.82 -16.21
N SER A 12 -6.95 -16.07 -15.92
CA SER A 12 -6.00 -17.17 -15.79
C SER A 12 -5.65 -17.68 -17.19
N ASP A 13 -4.78 -16.94 -17.87
CA ASP A 13 -4.13 -17.41 -19.08
C ASP A 13 -3.20 -18.57 -18.69
N GLY A 14 -3.31 -19.71 -19.38
CA GLY A 14 -2.77 -21.05 -19.04
C GLY A 14 -1.25 -21.16 -18.89
N SER A 15 -0.66 -20.33 -18.04
CA SER A 15 0.76 -20.23 -17.75
C SER A 15 1.10 -21.06 -16.51
N ILE A 16 2.27 -21.70 -16.56
CA ILE A 16 2.91 -22.50 -15.51
C ILE A 16 2.68 -21.82 -14.15
N PRO A 17 2.28 -22.53 -13.07
CA PRO A 17 2.05 -21.93 -11.77
C PRO A 17 3.33 -21.26 -11.27
N VAL A 18 3.45 -19.96 -11.52
CA VAL A 18 4.51 -19.12 -10.98
C VAL A 18 4.28 -19.17 -9.48
N LYS A 19 5.18 -19.85 -8.76
CA LYS A 19 5.17 -19.85 -7.29
C LYS A 19 5.13 -18.39 -6.84
N LYS A 20 3.99 -17.96 -6.30
CA LYS A 20 3.81 -16.60 -5.79
C LYS A 20 4.83 -16.41 -4.68
N LYS A 21 5.81 -15.52 -4.89
CA LYS A 21 6.74 -15.12 -3.83
C LYS A 21 5.95 -14.37 -2.75
N ALA A 22 6.24 -14.64 -1.49
CA ALA A 22 5.72 -13.83 -0.41
C ALA A 22 6.25 -12.40 -0.56
N GLY A 23 5.35 -11.43 -0.69
CA GLY A 23 5.67 -10.01 -0.63
C GLY A 23 5.63 -9.53 0.82
N TYR A 24 6.52 -8.61 1.16
CA TYR A 24 6.53 -7.95 2.46
C TYR A 24 6.33 -6.45 2.24
N ALA A 25 5.53 -5.85 3.12
CA ALA A 25 5.33 -4.41 3.17
C ALA A 25 5.44 -3.95 4.62
N TYR A 26 6.25 -2.92 4.87
CA TYR A 26 6.27 -2.25 6.16
C TYR A 26 5.16 -1.19 6.21
N ALA A 27 4.31 -1.27 7.23
CA ALA A 27 3.26 -0.30 7.50
C ALA A 27 3.49 0.32 8.89
N PRO A 28 3.91 1.59 8.98
CA PRO A 28 4.11 2.27 10.26
C PRO A 28 2.80 2.46 11.04
N PHE A 29 2.93 2.60 12.37
CA PHE A 29 1.79 2.80 13.26
C PHE A 29 1.03 4.09 12.95
N GLN A 30 -0.27 3.95 12.69
CA GLN A 30 -1.16 5.07 12.39
C GLN A 30 -1.74 5.63 13.69
N ARG A 31 -1.69 6.95 13.86
CA ARG A 31 -2.25 7.62 15.04
C ARG A 31 -3.71 7.97 14.81
N LEU A 32 -4.58 7.52 15.71
CA LEU A 32 -6.00 7.89 15.68
C LEU A 32 -6.16 9.41 15.83
N GLY A 33 -7.00 10.01 14.98
CA GLY A 33 -7.29 11.45 15.00
C GLY A 33 -6.23 12.34 14.32
N LYS A 34 -5.21 11.75 13.69
CA LYS A 34 -4.20 12.48 12.93
C LYS A 34 -4.25 12.06 11.46
N LEU A 35 -5.07 12.75 10.68
CA LEU A 35 -5.21 12.55 9.24
C LEU A 35 -4.85 13.83 8.50
N TYR A 36 -4.39 13.69 7.26
CA TYR A 36 -4.36 14.82 6.36
C TYR A 36 -5.77 15.30 6.03
N ASP A 37 -5.90 16.59 5.73
CA ASP A 37 -7.10 17.11 5.08
C ASP A 37 -7.24 16.52 3.66
N PRO A 38 -8.44 16.56 3.05
CA PRO A 38 -8.68 15.93 1.76
C PRO A 38 -7.75 16.39 0.63
N GLU A 39 -7.37 17.67 0.59
CA GLU A 39 -6.55 18.21 -0.49
C GLU A 39 -5.10 17.71 -0.36
N THR A 40 -4.56 17.72 0.87
CA THR A 40 -3.24 17.18 1.16
C THR A 40 -3.18 15.67 0.93
N ALA A 41 -4.21 14.94 1.34
CA ALA A 41 -4.29 13.49 1.15
C ALA A 41 -4.28 13.10 -0.33
N MET A 42 -4.98 13.85 -1.18
CA MET A 42 -4.97 13.66 -2.63
C MET A 42 -3.56 13.85 -3.22
N LYS A 43 -2.81 14.84 -2.74
CA LYS A 43 -1.43 15.09 -3.21
C LYS A 43 -0.46 14.03 -2.72
N ALA A 44 -0.61 13.57 -1.47
CA ALA A 44 0.26 12.57 -0.85
C ALA A 44 -0.05 11.13 -1.29
N GLY A 45 -1.25 10.86 -1.82
CA GLY A 45 -1.71 9.50 -2.14
C GLY A 45 -2.07 8.66 -0.91
N THR A 46 -2.14 9.27 0.27
CA THR A 46 -2.49 8.63 1.54
C THR A 46 -3.16 9.64 2.47
N VAL A 47 -4.13 9.18 3.26
CA VAL A 47 -4.74 9.99 4.33
C VAL A 47 -3.93 9.99 5.63
N PHE A 48 -3.02 9.01 5.78
CA PHE A 48 -2.19 8.83 6.97
C PHE A 48 -0.83 9.48 6.74
N PRO A 49 -0.49 10.53 7.50
CA PRO A 49 0.81 11.19 7.39
C PRO A 49 2.00 10.24 7.59
N GLU A 50 1.84 9.22 8.44
CA GLU A 50 2.88 8.24 8.74
C GLU A 50 3.23 7.35 7.55
N LEU A 51 2.36 7.25 6.53
CA LEU A 51 2.64 6.52 5.30
C LEU A 51 3.30 7.40 4.22
N ASN A 52 3.34 8.71 4.40
CA ASN A 52 3.94 9.65 3.46
C ASN A 52 5.45 9.80 3.76
N ILE A 53 6.19 8.72 3.54
CA ILE A 53 7.62 8.61 3.84
C ILE A 53 8.43 8.35 2.57
N THR A 54 9.72 8.67 2.59
CA THR A 54 10.61 8.38 1.46
C THR A 54 10.97 6.89 1.40
N LEU A 55 11.54 6.46 0.26
CA LEU A 55 12.03 5.09 0.12
C LEU A 55 13.13 4.78 1.15
N ASP A 56 14.02 5.74 1.43
CA ASP A 56 15.09 5.59 2.43
C ASP A 56 14.51 5.36 3.84
N GLU A 57 13.45 6.08 4.21
CA GLU A 57 12.77 5.89 5.50
C GLU A 57 12.04 4.55 5.57
N TYR A 58 11.45 4.10 4.46
CA TYR A 58 10.81 2.79 4.35
C TYR A 58 11.83 1.65 4.53
N GLU A 59 12.98 1.73 3.85
CA GLU A 59 14.07 0.75 3.98
C GLU A 59 14.61 0.71 5.41
N ARG A 60 14.80 1.86 6.05
CA ARG A 60 15.18 1.93 7.47
C ARG A 60 14.18 1.21 8.38
N GLY A 61 12.88 1.34 8.09
CA GLY A 61 11.81 0.64 8.80
C GLY A 61 11.83 -0.88 8.62
N LEU A 62 12.26 -1.38 7.45
CA LEU A 62 12.41 -2.82 7.20
C LEU A 62 13.58 -3.44 7.97
N TYR A 63 14.66 -2.69 8.19
CA TYR A 63 15.88 -3.20 8.83
C TYR A 63 16.02 -2.81 10.31
N ASN A 64 14.92 -2.42 10.98
CA ASN A 64 14.93 -1.99 12.38
C ASN A 64 15.91 -0.83 12.70
N GLY A 65 16.25 0.01 11.72
CA GLY A 65 17.05 1.23 11.93
C GLY A 65 18.50 1.06 12.38
N VAL A 66 19.19 0.01 11.93
CA VAL A 66 20.64 -0.19 12.17
C VAL A 66 21.50 0.75 11.33
#